data_AF-E4YUD7-F1
#
_entry.id   AF-E4YUD7-F1
#
_cell.length_a   1.000
_cell.length_b   1.000
_cell.length_c   1.000
_cell.angle_alpha   90.00
_cell.angle_beta   90.00
_cell.angle_gamma   90.00
#
_symmetry.space_group_name_H-M   'P 1'
#
loop_
_entity.id
_entity.type
_entity.pdbx_description
1 polymer ?
#
loop_
_entity_poly.entity_id
_entity_poly.type
_entity_poly.pdbx_seq_one_letter_code
_entity_poly.pdbx_strand_id
1 'polypeptide(L)' 'MNIESLLAEGRFRVLNEPRGFIRIIQWVLAIVAFATCSGYTETLTFTSHCVPAGQDDAVVTDQKIVIKYPFNIAK' A
#
# COMPACT_ATOMS: atom_id res chain seq x y z
N MET A 1 13.62 14.14 -48.56
CA MET A 1 13.35 14.65 -47.20
C MET A 1 13.76 13.58 -46.23
N ASN A 2 14.68 13.89 -45.31
CA ASN A 2 15.34 12.91 -44.44
C ASN A 2 14.51 12.69 -43.17
N ILE A 3 14.45 11.46 -42.67
CA ILE A 3 13.62 11.09 -41.50
C ILE A 3 14.15 11.79 -40.23
N GLU A 4 15.46 12.04 -40.18
CA GLU A 4 16.17 12.75 -39.11
C GLU A 4 15.57 14.14 -38.81
N SER A 5 15.22 14.91 -39.85
CA SER A 5 14.64 16.25 -39.67
C SER A 5 13.20 16.20 -39.12
N LEU A 6 12.46 15.13 -39.39
CA LEU A 6 11.09 14.92 -38.93
C LEU A 6 11.03 14.51 -37.45
N LEU A 7 12.09 13.85 -36.96
CA LEU A 7 12.27 13.56 -35.53
C LEU A 7 12.76 14.78 -34.74
N ALA A 8 13.59 15.65 -35.34
CA ALA A 8 14.09 16.88 -34.70
C ALA A 8 13.01 17.98 -34.56
N GLU A 9 12.04 18.02 -35.47
CA GLU A 9 10.82 18.85 -35.36
C GLU A 9 9.73 18.20 -34.48
N GLY A 10 9.98 16.94 -34.09
CA GLY A 10 9.12 16.14 -33.23
C GLY A 10 9.01 16.71 -31.82
N ARG A 11 7.77 16.87 -31.38
CA ARG A 11 7.23 17.36 -30.09
C ARG A 11 7.85 16.77 -28.79
N PHE A 12 8.88 15.93 -28.88
CA PHE A 12 9.56 15.24 -27.78
C PHE A 12 10.77 15.99 -27.20
N ARG A 13 11.12 17.18 -27.71
CA ARG A 13 12.14 18.04 -27.06
C ARG A 13 11.85 18.28 -25.57
N VAL A 14 10.57 18.42 -25.23
CA VAL A 14 10.09 18.62 -23.84
C VAL A 14 10.30 17.38 -22.96
N LEU A 15 10.33 16.18 -23.54
CA LEU A 15 10.61 14.93 -22.81
C LEU A 15 12.11 14.76 -22.52
N ASN A 16 12.96 15.22 -23.44
CA ASN A 16 14.41 15.15 -23.33
C ASN A 16 15.01 16.29 -22.49
N GLU A 17 14.20 17.28 -22.11
CA GLU A 17 14.59 18.27 -21.11
C GLU A 17 14.67 17.60 -19.72
N PRO A 18 15.65 17.98 -18.88
CA PRO A 18 15.86 17.36 -17.57
C PRO A 18 14.60 17.42 -16.68
N ARG A 19 13.70 18.37 -16.94
CA ARG A 19 12.44 18.58 -16.23
C ARG A 19 11.31 17.64 -16.68
N GLY A 20 11.33 17.17 -17.93
CA GLY A 20 10.37 16.19 -18.45
C GLY A 20 10.66 14.79 -17.91
N PHE A 21 11.94 14.41 -17.85
CA PHE A 21 12.41 13.14 -17.32
C PHE A 21 11.97 12.90 -15.88
N ILE A 22 12.14 13.90 -15.00
CA ILE A 22 11.79 13.74 -13.59
C ILE A 22 10.28 13.59 -13.37
N ARG A 23 9.45 14.14 -14.27
CA ARG A 23 7.99 14.04 -14.19
C ARG A 23 7.50 12.62 -14.51
N ILE A 24 8.15 11.95 -15.44
CA ILE A 24 7.88 10.55 -15.77
C ILE A 24 8.29 9.65 -14.61
N ILE A 25 9.49 9.87 -14.06
CA ILE A 25 9.96 9.14 -12.86
C ILE A 25 8.99 9.34 -11.70
N GLN A 26 8.53 10.56 -11.45
CA GLN A 26 7.56 10.86 -10.40
C GLN A 26 6.25 10.06 -10.60
N TRP A 27 5.74 9.99 -11.82
CA TRP A 27 4.52 9.24 -12.13
C TRP A 27 4.69 7.73 -11.88
N VAL A 28 5.83 7.15 -12.29
CA VAL A 28 6.14 5.74 -12.04
C VAL A 28 6.29 5.46 -10.54
N LEU A 29 7.06 6.29 -9.83
CA LEU A 29 7.26 6.14 -8.38
C LEU A 29 5.95 6.29 -7.60
N ALA A 30 5.04 7.18 -8.03
CA ALA A 30 3.74 7.34 -7.41
C ALA A 30 2.87 6.08 -7.54
N ILE A 31 2.86 5.43 -8.71
CA ILE A 31 2.13 4.17 -8.93
C ILE A 31 2.69 3.07 -8.04
N VAL A 32 4.01 2.95 -7.95
CA VAL A 32 4.68 1.94 -7.12
C VAL A 32 4.40 2.15 -5.63
N ALA A 33 4.45 3.40 -5.16
CA ALA A 33 4.12 3.74 -3.78
C ALA A 33 2.65 3.40 -3.46
N PHE A 34 1.73 3.73 -4.36
CA PHE A 34 0.31 3.42 -4.18
C PHE A 34 0.05 1.91 -4.19
N ALA A 35 0.69 1.16 -5.10
CA ALA A 35 0.57 -0.29 -5.15
C ALA A 35 1.09 -0.95 -3.87
N THR A 36 2.25 -0.53 -3.38
CA THR A 36 2.88 -1.08 -2.16
C THR A 36 2.06 -0.77 -0.90
N CYS A 37 1.41 0.40 -0.84
CA CYS A 37 0.59 0.82 0.29
C CYS A 37 -0.91 0.52 0.11
N SER A 38 -1.32 -0.15 -0.98
CA SER A 38 -2.74 -0.40 -1.28
C SER A 38 -3.39 -1.46 -0.38
N GLY A 39 -2.58 -2.29 0.30
CA GLY A 39 -3.05 -3.32 1.22
C GLY A 39 -2.75 -2.96 2.66
N TYR A 40 -3.78 -2.91 3.50
CA TYR A 40 -3.64 -2.86 4.95
C TYR A 40 -4.05 -4.21 5.53
N THR A 41 -3.12 -4.87 6.24
CA THR A 41 -3.38 -6.10 6.99
C THR A 41 -2.58 -6.05 8.27
N GLU A 42 -3.28 -6.03 9.40
CA GLU A 42 -2.68 -5.98 10.73
C GLU A 42 -3.17 -7.18 11.55
N THR A 43 -2.34 -7.63 12.49
CA THR A 43 -2.71 -8.68 13.44
C THR A 43 -2.80 -8.07 14.84
N LEU A 44 -3.99 -8.07 15.42
CA LEU A 44 -4.22 -7.60 16.78
C LEU A 44 -4.33 -8.81 17.70
N THR A 45 -3.44 -8.88 18.68
CA THR A 45 -3.48 -9.89 19.74
C THR A 45 -4.02 -9.21 20.99
N PHE A 46 -5.12 -9.71 21.54
CA PHE A 46 -5.63 -9.24 22.82
C PHE A 46 -5.81 -10.41 23.77
N THR A 47 -5.41 -10.18 25.01
CA THR A 47 -5.48 -11.16 26.08
C THR A 47 -6.71 -10.84 26.93
N SER A 48 -7.70 -11.73 26.93
CA SER A 48 -8.90 -11.59 27.77
C SER A 48 -8.73 -12.41 29.04
N HIS A 49 -9.01 -11.78 30.18
CA HIS A 49 -9.16 -12.46 31.47
C HIS A 49 -10.65 -12.66 31.70
N CYS A 50 -11.16 -13.87 31.43
CA CYS A 50 -12.57 -14.20 31.68
C CYS A 50 -12.68 -15.11 32.89
N VAL A 51 -13.52 -14.71 33.84
CA VAL A 51 -13.92 -15.55 34.98
C VAL A 51 -15.24 -16.22 34.60
N PRO A 52 -15.28 -17.54 34.37
CA PRO A 52 -16.53 -18.23 34.10
C PRO A 52 -17.45 -18.18 35.33
N ALA A 53 -18.76 -18.10 35.11
CA ALA A 53 -19.74 -18.04 36.20
C ALA A 53 -19.65 -19.30 37.06
N GLY A 54 -19.14 -19.16 38.29
CA GLY A 54 -18.98 -20.25 39.26
C GLY A 54 -17.54 -20.73 39.51
N GLN A 55 -16.52 -20.01 39.04
CA GLN A 55 -15.10 -20.35 39.26
C GLN A 55 -14.30 -19.11 39.70
N ASP A 56 -13.39 -19.24 40.67
CA ASP A 56 -12.58 -18.12 41.20
C ASP A 56 -11.34 -17.78 40.35
N ASP A 57 -10.98 -18.66 39.41
CA ASP A 57 -9.76 -18.51 38.62
C ASP A 57 -10.05 -17.85 37.26
N ALA A 58 -9.37 -16.72 37.00
CA ALA A 58 -9.45 -16.04 35.71
C ALA A 58 -8.71 -16.84 34.63
N VAL A 59 -9.44 -17.30 33.61
CA VAL A 59 -8.85 -17.98 32.45
C VAL A 59 -8.29 -16.91 31.50
N VAL A 60 -6.96 -16.91 31.36
CA VAL A 60 -6.24 -16.05 30.42
C VAL A 60 -6.31 -16.68 29.04
N THR A 61 -7.09 -16.09 28.14
CA THR A 61 -7.19 -16.54 26.74
C THR A 61 -6.57 -15.49 25.83
N ASP A 62 -5.59 -15.90 25.03
CA ASP A 62 -4.94 -15.05 24.04
C ASP A 62 -5.62 -15.25 22.68
N GLN A 63 -6.26 -14.21 22.15
CA GLN A 63 -6.99 -14.29 20.88
C GLN A 63 -6.31 -13.41 19.82
N LYS A 64 -5.88 -14.05 18.73
CA LYS A 64 -5.27 -13.41 17.56
C LYS A 64 -6.34 -13.08 16.52
N ILE A 65 -6.59 -11.80 16.29
CA ILE A 65 -7.51 -11.30 15.26
C ILE A 65 -6.70 -10.78 14.09
N VAL A 66 -7.10 -11.14 12.87
CA VAL A 66 -6.55 -10.55 11.64
C VAL A 66 -7.53 -9.51 11.12
N ILE A 67 -7.09 -8.25 11.05
CA ILE A 67 -7.90 -7.14 10.52
C ILE A 67 -7.52 -6.95 9.05
N LYS A 68 -8.49 -7.12 8.16
CA LYS A 68 -8.34 -6.90 6.71
C LYS A 68 -9.30 -5.81 6.24
N TYR A 69 -8.96 -5.13 5.15
CA TYR A 69 -9.89 -4.25 4.45
C TYR A 69 -11.10 -5.04 3.92
N PRO A 70 -12.36 -4.55 4.02
CA PRO A 70 -12.81 -3.32 4.68
C PRO A 70 -13.06 -3.53 6.18
N PHE A 71 -12.04 -3.31 7.00
CA PHE A 71 -12.01 -3.33 8.48
C PHE A 71 -12.92 -4.36 9.18
N ASN A 72 -13.01 -5.57 8.64
CA ASN A 72 -13.83 -6.62 9.22
C ASN A 72 -13.02 -7.48 10.20
N ILE A 73 -13.62 -7.75 11.36
CA ILE A 73 -13.08 -8.64 12.39
C ILE A 73 -13.66 -10.03 12.11
N ALA A 74 -12.91 -10.89 11.42
CA ALA A 74 -13.29 -12.30 11.28
C ALA A 74 -12.96 -13.03 12.60
N LYS A 75 -13.99 -13.46 13.31
CA LYS A 75 -13.92 -14.15 14.61
C LYS A 75 -13.53 -15.61 14.44
#